data_AF-Q384K1-F1
#
_entry.id   AF-Q384K1-F1
#
_cell.length_a   1.000
_cell.length_b   1.000
_cell.length_c   1.000
_cell.angle_alpha   90.00
_cell.angle_beta   90.00
_cell.angle_gamma   90.00
#
_symmetry.space_group_name_H-M   'P 1'
#
loop_
_entity.id
_entity.type
_entity.pdbx_description
1 polymer ?
#
loop_
_entity_poly.entity_id
_entity_poly.type
_entity_poly.pdbx_seq_one_letter_code
_entity_poly.pdbx_strand_id
1 'polypeptide(L)'
;MSHLGGHIDALRARFGNVEIVCQRPGETLLQVEREELTHGCTLTLYVALSETFPNSPPTVAYAGGRKVSIAPEDPAGVAAMSQAVWVPGKSQLVDAVGNAFNNIANLWGDVAPPSLKEVEGALASKSDSVLEDIASNPNCLESYSHQLSFLKKVRDARLRAADDVEKALEENRRLQKEVMRVRGEVEELQQRLEAQLATVQDARRRIPLLDAIGSPEALAKTFAADVKTLDTQCEKIAKDLLAVDYSSDKRDFDTLIEEYKQKAKERHIMDLKRRAYHASLA
;
A
#
# COMPACT_ATOMS: atom_id res chain seq x y z
N MET A 1 -32.14 -31.11 -14.44
CA MET A 1 -33.20 -30.31 -13.78
C MET A 1 -32.95 -30.09 -12.27
N SER A 2 -32.16 -30.92 -11.58
CA SER A 2 -31.90 -30.81 -10.13
C SER A 2 -30.99 -29.65 -9.69
N HIS A 3 -30.08 -29.17 -10.55
CA HIS A 3 -29.14 -28.10 -10.16
C HIS A 3 -29.78 -26.71 -10.10
N LEU A 4 -30.71 -26.40 -11.01
CA LEU A 4 -31.36 -25.08 -11.05
C LEU A 4 -32.21 -24.83 -9.80
N GLY A 5 -32.92 -25.85 -9.32
CA GLY A 5 -33.73 -25.77 -8.09
C GLY A 5 -32.90 -25.33 -6.89
N GLY A 6 -31.70 -25.92 -6.71
CA GLY A 6 -30.80 -25.55 -5.61
C GLY A 6 -30.34 -24.09 -5.66
N HIS A 7 -30.12 -23.52 -6.85
CA HIS A 7 -29.77 -22.11 -6.98
C HIS A 7 -30.94 -21.17 -6.67
N ILE A 8 -32.15 -21.52 -7.10
CA ILE A 8 -33.38 -20.76 -6.82
C ILE A 8 -33.69 -20.81 -5.32
N ASP A 9 -33.53 -21.96 -4.68
CA ASP A 9 -33.75 -22.11 -3.25
C ASP A 9 -32.72 -21.32 -2.44
N ALA A 10 -31.47 -21.27 -2.89
CA ALA A 10 -30.44 -20.41 -2.29
C ALA A 10 -30.76 -18.91 -2.45
N LEU A 11 -31.34 -18.50 -3.59
CA LEU A 11 -31.84 -17.12 -3.77
C LEU A 11 -33.01 -16.82 -2.82
N ARG A 12 -33.99 -17.73 -2.71
CA ARG A 12 -35.12 -17.59 -1.77
C ARG A 12 -34.66 -17.51 -0.33
N ALA A 13 -33.66 -18.32 0.05
CA ALA A 13 -33.09 -18.29 1.39
C ALA A 13 -32.43 -16.94 1.74
N ARG A 14 -31.83 -16.23 0.77
CA ARG A 14 -31.15 -14.95 1.02
C ARG A 14 -32.04 -13.72 0.83
N PHE A 15 -32.89 -13.71 -0.19
CA PHE A 15 -33.68 -12.53 -0.56
C PHE A 15 -35.16 -12.64 -0.16
N GLY A 16 -35.63 -13.83 0.22
CA GLY A 16 -37.02 -14.08 0.60
C GLY A 16 -37.94 -14.20 -0.61
N ASN A 17 -38.16 -13.10 -1.34
CA ASN A 17 -39.11 -13.06 -2.44
C ASN A 17 -38.44 -13.27 -3.80
N VAL A 18 -38.63 -14.48 -4.35
CA VAL A 18 -38.11 -14.88 -5.68
C VAL A 18 -39.20 -15.61 -6.45
N GLU A 19 -39.61 -15.02 -7.57
CA GLU A 19 -40.65 -15.54 -8.45
C GLU A 19 -40.05 -15.95 -9.81
N ILE A 20 -40.57 -17.03 -10.40
CA ILE A 20 -40.23 -17.42 -11.77
C ILE A 20 -41.23 -16.74 -12.69
N VAL A 21 -40.82 -15.64 -13.34
CA VAL A 21 -41.68 -14.86 -14.23
C VAL A 21 -41.93 -15.61 -15.54
N CYS A 22 -40.89 -16.25 -16.08
CA CYS A 22 -40.98 -16.94 -17.35
C CYS A 22 -40.00 -18.12 -17.39
N GLN A 23 -40.46 -19.26 -17.89
CA GLN A 23 -39.61 -20.40 -18.19
C GLN A 23 -39.84 -20.83 -19.64
N ARG A 24 -38.83 -20.63 -20.48
CA ARG A 24 -38.83 -21.01 -21.91
C ARG A 24 -37.77 -22.08 -22.16
N PRO A 25 -37.91 -22.90 -23.21
CA PRO A 25 -36.80 -23.73 -23.66
C PRO A 25 -35.61 -22.81 -23.98
N GLY A 26 -34.52 -22.93 -23.23
CA GLY A 26 -33.32 -22.10 -23.39
C GLY A 26 -33.09 -21.02 -22.32
N GLU A 27 -34.12 -20.59 -21.58
CA GLU A 27 -34.00 -19.45 -20.66
C GLU A 27 -35.00 -19.53 -19.49
N THR A 28 -34.52 -19.23 -18.28
CA THR A 28 -35.35 -19.02 -17.10
C THR A 28 -35.19 -17.58 -16.61
N LEU A 29 -36.28 -16.84 -16.51
CA LEU A 29 -36.33 -15.48 -16.01
C LEU A 29 -36.92 -15.48 -14.59
N LEU A 30 -36.13 -14.98 -13.64
CA LEU A 30 -36.52 -14.82 -12.25
C LEU A 30 -36.73 -13.34 -11.94
N GLN A 31 -37.70 -13.03 -11.10
CA GLN A 31 -37.85 -11.76 -10.42
C GLN A 31 -37.39 -11.96 -8.98
N VAL A 32 -36.41 -11.16 -8.55
CA VAL A 32 -35.88 -11.16 -7.19
C VAL A 32 -36.16 -9.80 -6.59
N GLU A 33 -36.79 -9.79 -5.42
CA GLU A 33 -37.04 -8.57 -4.66
C GLU A 33 -36.18 -8.53 -3.41
N ARG A 34 -35.72 -7.32 -3.06
CA ARG A 34 -34.97 -7.07 -1.84
C ARG A 34 -35.45 -5.77 -1.22
N GLU A 35 -35.77 -5.82 0.06
CA GLU A 35 -36.01 -4.61 0.84
C GLU A 35 -34.66 -3.95 1.16
N GLU A 36 -34.50 -2.70 0.75
CA GLU A 36 -33.32 -1.91 0.99
C GLU A 36 -33.47 -1.13 2.29
N LEU A 37 -32.71 -1.54 3.32
CA LEU A 37 -32.78 -0.97 4.66
C LEU A 37 -32.46 0.54 4.68
N THR A 38 -31.58 0.99 3.80
CA THR A 38 -31.10 2.38 3.77
C THR A 38 -32.20 3.36 3.36
N HIS A 39 -33.12 2.93 2.49
CA HIS A 39 -34.13 3.80 1.89
C HIS A 39 -35.57 3.37 2.19
N GLY A 40 -35.76 2.19 2.79
CA GLY A 40 -37.09 1.61 3.03
C GLY A 40 -37.86 1.31 1.74
N CYS A 41 -37.16 1.13 0.62
CA CYS A 41 -37.76 0.81 -0.66
C CYS A 41 -37.52 -0.67 -1.02
N THR A 42 -38.43 -1.24 -1.81
CA THR A 42 -38.24 -2.58 -2.37
C THR A 42 -37.62 -2.43 -3.75
N LEU A 43 -36.42 -2.98 -3.93
CA LEU A 43 -35.76 -3.07 -5.22
C LEU A 43 -36.13 -4.39 -5.89
N THR A 44 -36.43 -4.33 -7.18
CA THR A 44 -36.75 -5.50 -8.01
C THR A 44 -35.72 -5.66 -9.11
N LEU A 45 -35.08 -6.83 -9.17
CA LEU A 45 -34.16 -7.21 -10.23
C LEU A 45 -34.69 -8.40 -11.01
N TYR A 46 -34.48 -8.38 -12.32
CA TYR A 46 -34.76 -9.50 -13.22
C TYR A 46 -33.47 -10.24 -13.52
N VAL A 47 -33.46 -11.54 -13.25
CA VAL A 47 -32.30 -12.42 -13.42
C VAL A 47 -32.62 -13.45 -14.49
N ALA A 48 -31.95 -13.33 -15.63
CA ALA A 48 -32.05 -14.26 -16.74
C ALA A 48 -30.92 -15.30 -16.65
N LEU A 49 -31.31 -16.58 -16.68
CA LEU A 49 -30.43 -17.74 -16.67
C LEU A 49 -30.58 -18.48 -18.00
N SER A 50 -29.50 -18.56 -18.78
CA SER A 50 -29.50 -19.34 -20.02
C SER A 50 -29.44 -20.84 -19.74
N GLU A 51 -29.77 -21.65 -20.74
CA GLU A 51 -29.63 -23.12 -20.70
C GLU A 51 -28.20 -23.60 -20.39
N THR A 52 -27.20 -22.79 -20.70
CA THR A 52 -25.79 -23.06 -20.44
C THR A 52 -25.35 -22.74 -19.01
N PHE A 53 -26.21 -22.17 -18.17
CA PHE A 53 -25.92 -21.89 -16.77
C PHE A 53 -25.63 -23.19 -15.99
N PRO A 54 -24.58 -23.26 -15.14
CA PRO A 54 -23.73 -22.17 -14.65
C PRO A 54 -22.48 -21.87 -15.49
N ASN A 55 -22.30 -22.49 -16.67
CA ASN A 55 -21.12 -22.26 -17.51
C ASN A 55 -21.06 -20.84 -18.10
N SER A 56 -22.23 -20.21 -18.25
CA SER A 56 -22.38 -18.79 -18.59
C SER A 56 -22.78 -17.96 -17.36
N PRO A 57 -22.39 -16.67 -17.31
CA PRO A 57 -22.85 -15.77 -16.26
C PRO A 57 -24.36 -15.52 -16.36
N PRO A 58 -25.05 -15.30 -15.23
CA PRO A 58 -26.41 -14.79 -15.24
C PRO A 58 -26.43 -13.36 -15.80
N THR A 59 -27.51 -13.00 -16.49
CA THR A 59 -27.76 -11.59 -16.87
C THR A 59 -28.73 -10.98 -15.88
N VAL A 60 -28.32 -9.92 -15.20
CA VAL A 60 -29.17 -9.20 -14.25
C VAL A 60 -29.54 -7.85 -14.85
N ALA A 61 -30.81 -7.49 -14.77
CA ALA A 61 -31.34 -6.23 -15.27
C ALA A 61 -32.33 -5.60 -14.28
N TYR A 62 -32.38 -4.27 -14.31
CA TYR A 62 -33.38 -3.49 -13.60
C TYR A 62 -34.57 -3.15 -14.51
N ALA A 63 -35.60 -2.52 -13.95
CA ALA A 63 -36.76 -2.00 -14.67
C ALA A 63 -36.34 -1.30 -15.98
N GLY A 64 -37.01 -1.64 -17.08
CA GLY A 64 -36.68 -1.16 -18.43
C GLY A 64 -35.56 -1.92 -19.15
N GLY A 65 -35.07 -3.04 -18.60
CA GLY A 65 -34.10 -3.92 -19.27
C GLY A 65 -32.65 -3.40 -19.21
N ARG A 66 -32.38 -2.38 -18.39
CA ARG A 66 -31.01 -1.88 -18.17
C ARG A 66 -30.20 -2.94 -17.42
N LYS A 67 -29.13 -3.43 -18.04
CA LYS A 67 -28.23 -4.42 -17.43
C LYS A 67 -27.52 -3.82 -16.20
N VAL A 68 -27.46 -4.60 -15.13
CA VAL A 68 -26.78 -4.26 -13.87
C VAL A 68 -25.57 -5.17 -13.73
N SER A 69 -24.43 -4.61 -13.31
CA SER A 69 -23.22 -5.38 -13.08
C SER A 69 -23.41 -6.38 -11.94
N ILE A 70 -22.92 -7.61 -12.10
CA ILE A 70 -22.88 -8.64 -11.06
C ILE A 70 -21.50 -8.73 -10.36
N ALA A 71 -20.53 -7.93 -10.82
CA ALA A 71 -19.23 -7.86 -10.19
C ALA A 71 -19.34 -7.21 -8.80
N PRO A 72 -18.55 -7.66 -7.80
CA PRO A 72 -18.49 -6.98 -6.51
C PRO A 72 -18.06 -5.53 -6.72
N GLU A 73 -18.58 -4.65 -5.88
CA GLU A 73 -18.16 -3.26 -5.83
C GLU A 73 -16.66 -3.18 -5.54
N ASP A 74 -15.95 -2.34 -6.27
CA ASP A 74 -14.55 -2.03 -6.00
C ASP A 74 -14.48 -0.83 -5.06
N PRO A 75 -14.22 -1.04 -3.75
CA PRO A 75 -14.25 0.04 -2.76
C PRO A 75 -13.14 1.08 -2.97
N ALA A 76 -12.18 0.84 -3.86
CA ALA A 76 -11.04 1.73 -4.06
C ALA A 76 -11.01 2.38 -5.47
N GLY A 77 -11.87 1.97 -6.40
CA GLY A 77 -11.80 2.40 -7.81
C GLY A 77 -10.49 2.02 -8.53
N VAL A 78 -9.64 1.20 -7.91
CA VAL A 78 -8.31 0.81 -8.42
C VAL A 78 -8.38 -0.47 -9.26
N ALA A 79 -9.47 -1.23 -9.17
CA ALA A 79 -9.73 -2.51 -9.83
C ALA A 79 -10.72 -2.41 -11.00
N ALA A 80 -10.90 -1.24 -11.61
CA ALA A 80 -11.61 -1.09 -12.89
C ALA A 80 -10.98 -1.89 -14.05
N MET A 81 -9.85 -2.57 -13.84
CA MET A 81 -9.23 -3.48 -14.82
C MET A 81 -9.37 -4.99 -14.50
N SER A 82 -9.87 -5.39 -13.33
CA SER A 82 -10.23 -6.79 -13.10
C SER A 82 -11.75 -6.92 -13.16
N GLN A 83 -12.29 -7.04 -14.38
CA GLN A 83 -13.65 -7.60 -14.54
C GLN A 83 -13.69 -8.89 -13.73
N ALA A 84 -14.51 -8.95 -12.68
CA ALA A 84 -14.70 -10.18 -11.93
C ALA A 84 -15.32 -11.21 -12.89
N VAL A 85 -14.45 -12.00 -13.53
CA VAL A 85 -14.84 -13.00 -14.51
C VAL A 85 -15.66 -14.05 -13.76
N TRP A 86 -16.89 -14.29 -14.21
CA TRP A 86 -17.72 -15.37 -13.69
C TRP A 86 -17.00 -16.71 -13.88
N VAL A 87 -16.78 -17.43 -12.78
CA VAL A 87 -16.13 -18.74 -12.79
C VAL A 87 -17.18 -19.78 -12.39
N PRO A 88 -17.67 -20.64 -13.31
CA PRO A 88 -18.79 -21.55 -13.07
C PRO A 88 -18.71 -22.43 -11.82
N GLY A 89 -17.50 -22.78 -11.38
CA GLY A 89 -17.27 -23.60 -10.18
C GLY A 89 -16.99 -22.83 -8.89
N LYS A 90 -16.79 -21.51 -8.94
CA LYS A 90 -16.48 -20.67 -7.76
C LYS A 90 -17.54 -19.61 -7.50
N SER A 91 -18.13 -19.06 -8.57
CA SER A 91 -19.13 -18.00 -8.49
C SER A 91 -20.48 -18.58 -8.10
N GLN A 92 -21.14 -17.92 -7.14
CA GLN A 92 -22.49 -18.26 -6.73
C GLN A 92 -23.49 -17.26 -7.31
N LEU A 93 -24.62 -17.75 -7.82
CA LEU A 93 -25.70 -16.90 -8.34
C LEU A 93 -26.18 -15.90 -7.29
N VAL A 94 -26.28 -16.37 -6.05
CA VAL A 94 -26.73 -15.59 -4.90
C VAL A 94 -25.81 -14.39 -4.64
N ASP A 95 -24.50 -14.57 -4.76
CA ASP A 95 -23.53 -13.49 -4.61
C ASP A 95 -23.58 -12.52 -5.78
N ALA A 96 -23.70 -13.01 -7.01
CA ALA A 96 -23.87 -12.18 -8.20
C ALA A 96 -25.11 -11.28 -8.13
N VAL A 97 -26.25 -11.83 -7.69
CA VAL A 97 -27.49 -11.06 -7.48
C VAL A 97 -27.34 -10.09 -6.30
N GLY A 98 -26.66 -10.51 -5.22
CA GLY A 98 -26.36 -9.63 -4.09
C GLY A 98 -25.49 -8.43 -4.50
N ASN A 99 -24.46 -8.67 -5.29
CA ASN A 99 -23.62 -7.63 -5.87
C ASN A 99 -24.43 -6.71 -6.81
N ALA A 100 -25.31 -7.27 -7.64
CA ALA A 100 -26.17 -6.46 -8.50
C ALA A 100 -27.09 -5.54 -7.70
N PHE A 101 -27.67 -6.01 -6.59
CA PHE A 101 -28.43 -5.16 -5.66
C PHE A 101 -27.57 -4.05 -5.06
N ASN A 102 -26.35 -4.34 -4.64
CA ASN A 102 -25.46 -3.30 -4.10
C ASN A 102 -25.08 -2.29 -5.18
N ASN A 103 -24.73 -2.75 -6.39
CA ASN A 103 -24.37 -1.89 -7.50
C ASN A 103 -25.51 -0.95 -7.92
N ILE A 104 -26.77 -1.42 -7.91
CA ILE A 104 -27.90 -0.54 -8.20
C ILE A 104 -28.21 0.43 -7.06
N ALA A 105 -28.08 0.00 -5.80
CA ALA A 105 -28.21 0.89 -4.65
C ALA A 105 -27.21 2.05 -4.74
N ASN A 106 -25.97 1.75 -5.11
CA ASN A 106 -24.91 2.74 -5.28
C ASN A 106 -25.17 3.71 -6.44
N LEU A 107 -25.92 3.30 -7.48
CA LEU A 107 -26.34 4.22 -8.55
C LEU A 107 -27.32 5.29 -8.05
N TRP A 108 -28.12 4.97 -7.04
CA TRP A 108 -29.03 5.92 -6.39
C TRP A 108 -28.32 6.81 -5.37
N GLY A 109 -27.25 6.31 -4.75
CA GLY A 109 -26.47 7.04 -3.75
C GLY A 109 -27.33 7.47 -2.58
N ASP A 110 -27.29 8.75 -2.22
CA ASP A 110 -28.08 9.29 -1.09
C ASP A 110 -29.58 9.45 -1.39
N VAL A 111 -30.01 9.25 -2.63
CA VAL A 111 -31.38 9.58 -3.05
C VAL A 111 -32.16 8.31 -3.37
N ALA A 112 -33.13 8.00 -2.51
CA ALA A 112 -34.04 6.88 -2.74
C ALA A 112 -34.78 7.00 -4.09
N PRO A 113 -35.04 5.88 -4.79
CA PRO A 113 -35.91 5.87 -5.96
C PRO A 113 -37.32 6.36 -5.60
N PRO A 114 -38.03 7.06 -6.50
CA PRO A 114 -39.39 7.50 -6.23
C PRO A 114 -40.31 6.29 -6.08
N SER A 115 -41.13 6.28 -5.02
CA SER A 115 -42.13 5.24 -4.84
C SER A 115 -43.29 5.41 -5.84
N LEU A 116 -43.98 4.32 -6.17
CA LEU A 116 -45.15 4.37 -7.04
C LEU A 116 -46.20 5.37 -6.50
N LYS A 117 -46.41 5.40 -5.18
CA LYS A 117 -47.32 6.34 -4.51
C LYS A 117 -46.93 7.80 -4.70
N GLU A 118 -45.64 8.12 -4.68
CA GLU A 118 -45.16 9.48 -4.94
C GLU A 118 -45.41 9.89 -6.40
N VAL A 119 -45.18 8.97 -7.34
CA VAL A 119 -45.45 9.22 -8.77
C VAL A 119 -46.94 9.36 -9.03
N GLU A 120 -47.76 8.45 -8.50
CA GLU A 120 -49.22 8.50 -8.58
C GLU A 120 -49.78 9.79 -7.97
N GLY A 121 -49.31 10.17 -6.78
CA GLY A 121 -49.71 11.42 -6.13
C GLY A 121 -49.32 12.66 -6.95
N ALA A 122 -48.14 12.64 -7.58
CA ALA A 122 -47.71 13.73 -8.47
C ALA A 122 -48.55 13.80 -9.75
N LEU A 123 -48.91 12.66 -10.34
CA LEU A 123 -49.75 12.58 -11.54
C LEU A 123 -51.21 12.94 -11.25
N ALA A 124 -51.76 12.53 -10.11
CA ALA A 124 -53.14 12.81 -9.70
C ALA A 124 -53.42 14.31 -9.53
N SER A 125 -52.37 15.13 -9.33
CA SER A 125 -52.49 16.59 -9.24
C SER A 125 -52.58 17.30 -10.61
N LYS A 126 -52.46 16.57 -11.73
CA LYS A 126 -52.39 17.13 -13.09
C LYS A 126 -53.74 16.99 -13.79
N SER A 127 -54.01 17.89 -14.74
CA SER A 127 -55.22 17.83 -15.57
C SER A 127 -55.12 16.70 -16.59
N ASP A 128 -56.27 16.17 -17.01
CA ASP A 128 -56.35 15.12 -18.04
C ASP A 128 -55.62 15.50 -19.32
N SER A 129 -55.69 16.78 -19.73
CA SER A 129 -54.96 17.29 -20.89
C SER A 129 -53.44 17.12 -20.76
N VAL A 130 -52.89 17.38 -19.57
CA VAL A 130 -51.46 17.24 -19.30
C VAL A 130 -51.06 15.77 -19.23
N LEU A 131 -51.94 14.91 -18.69
CA LEU A 131 -51.72 13.46 -18.67
C LEU A 131 -51.73 12.89 -20.10
N GLU A 132 -52.63 13.38 -20.97
CA GLU A 132 -52.68 13.03 -22.38
C GLU A 132 -51.43 13.51 -23.14
N ASP A 133 -50.95 14.73 -22.86
CA ASP A 133 -49.70 15.24 -23.41
C ASP A 133 -48.49 14.40 -22.98
N ILE A 134 -48.42 14.04 -21.69
CA ILE A 134 -47.35 13.18 -21.13
C ILE A 134 -47.39 11.78 -21.76
N ALA A 135 -48.58 11.22 -21.96
CA ALA A 135 -48.76 9.88 -22.55
C ALA A 135 -48.46 9.87 -24.06
N SER A 136 -48.75 10.96 -24.76
CA SER A 136 -48.65 11.06 -26.22
C SER A 136 -47.28 11.53 -26.71
N ASN A 137 -46.54 12.28 -25.90
CA ASN A 137 -45.27 12.91 -26.31
C ASN A 137 -44.11 12.58 -25.34
N PRO A 138 -43.08 11.84 -25.78
CA PRO A 138 -41.89 11.54 -24.97
C PRO A 138 -41.19 12.78 -24.38
N ASN A 139 -41.18 13.90 -25.10
CA ASN A 139 -40.56 15.14 -24.62
C ASN A 139 -41.34 15.76 -23.45
N CYS A 140 -42.66 15.59 -23.43
CA CYS A 140 -43.51 16.03 -22.32
C CYS A 140 -43.27 15.17 -21.08
N LEU A 141 -43.07 13.87 -21.24
CA LEU A 141 -42.69 12.98 -20.15
C LEU A 141 -41.33 13.35 -19.55
N GLU A 142 -40.32 13.60 -20.39
CA GLU A 142 -38.99 14.03 -19.93
C GLU A 142 -39.08 15.37 -19.18
N SER A 143 -39.75 16.36 -19.76
CA SER A 143 -39.96 17.67 -19.14
C SER A 143 -40.71 17.58 -17.81
N TYR A 144 -41.73 16.71 -17.74
CA TYR A 144 -42.48 16.45 -16.51
C TYR A 144 -41.62 15.76 -15.46
N SER A 145 -40.78 14.81 -15.87
CA SER A 145 -39.89 14.11 -14.94
C SER A 145 -38.98 15.09 -14.19
N HIS A 146 -38.48 16.14 -14.86
CA HIS A 146 -37.68 17.21 -14.26
C HIS A 146 -38.43 18.04 -13.20
N GLN A 147 -39.77 18.03 -13.22
CA GLN A 147 -40.60 18.70 -12.22
C GLN A 147 -40.87 17.82 -10.98
N LEU A 148 -40.62 16.52 -11.07
CA LEU A 148 -40.83 15.62 -9.95
C LEU A 148 -39.81 15.93 -8.83
N SER A 149 -40.30 15.94 -7.60
CA SER A 149 -39.51 16.30 -6.41
C SER A 149 -38.27 15.42 -6.25
N PHE A 150 -38.30 14.19 -6.75
CA PHE A 150 -37.15 13.28 -6.73
C PHE A 150 -35.99 13.82 -7.58
N LEU A 151 -36.21 14.37 -8.79
CA LEU A 151 -35.11 14.90 -9.62
C LEU A 151 -34.48 16.15 -8.99
N LYS A 152 -35.26 16.92 -8.23
CA LYS A 152 -34.70 17.98 -7.39
C LYS A 152 -33.76 17.41 -6.33
N LYS A 153 -34.17 16.36 -5.60
CA LYS A 153 -33.30 15.68 -4.62
C LYS A 153 -32.03 15.10 -5.28
N VAL A 154 -32.15 14.46 -6.44
CA VAL A 154 -31.00 13.96 -7.23
C VAL A 154 -30.06 15.10 -7.62
N ARG A 155 -30.60 16.23 -8.07
CA ARG A 155 -29.79 17.42 -8.40
C ARG A 155 -29.08 17.97 -7.17
N ASP A 156 -29.77 18.11 -6.05
CA ASP A 156 -29.20 18.63 -4.80
C ASP A 156 -28.13 17.69 -4.23
N ALA A 157 -28.33 16.37 -4.32
CA ALA A 157 -27.32 15.38 -3.96
C ALA A 157 -26.10 15.44 -4.90
N ARG A 158 -26.32 15.59 -6.21
CA ARG A 158 -25.25 15.76 -7.19
C ARG A 158 -24.42 17.02 -6.93
N LEU A 159 -25.07 18.13 -6.56
CA LEU A 159 -24.36 19.37 -6.20
C LEU A 159 -23.51 19.17 -4.95
N ARG A 160 -24.06 18.57 -3.88
CA ARG A 160 -23.29 18.24 -2.68
C ARG A 160 -22.08 17.34 -2.98
N ALA A 161 -22.28 16.29 -3.77
CA ALA A 161 -21.19 15.40 -4.17
C ALA A 161 -20.12 16.13 -5.00
N ALA A 162 -20.51 17.07 -5.87
CA ALA A 162 -19.56 17.89 -6.61
C ALA A 162 -18.75 18.81 -5.68
N ASP A 163 -19.40 19.45 -4.72
CA ASP A 163 -18.74 20.30 -3.71
C ASP A 163 -17.75 19.47 -2.85
N ASP A 164 -18.12 18.25 -2.48
CA ASP A 164 -17.26 17.37 -1.69
C ASP A 164 -16.06 16.86 -2.50
N VAL A 165 -16.24 16.57 -3.78
CA VAL A 165 -15.13 16.26 -4.71
C VAL A 165 -14.20 17.47 -4.86
N GLU A 166 -14.74 18.69 -4.98
CA GLU A 166 -13.93 19.89 -5.08
C GLU A 166 -13.08 20.12 -3.81
N LYS A 167 -13.68 20.00 -2.62
CA LYS A 167 -12.94 20.05 -1.34
C LYS A 167 -11.85 18.98 -1.25
N ALA A 168 -12.16 17.74 -1.64
CA ALA A 168 -11.18 16.65 -1.64
C ALA A 168 -10.01 16.93 -2.60
N LEU A 169 -10.28 17.54 -3.77
CA LEU A 169 -9.25 17.96 -4.72
C LEU A 169 -8.38 19.10 -4.16
N GLU A 170 -8.97 20.07 -3.48
CA GLU A 170 -8.23 21.14 -2.81
C GLU A 170 -7.32 20.62 -1.69
N GLU A 171 -7.83 19.71 -0.86
CA GLU A 171 -7.04 19.05 0.18
C GLU A 171 -5.92 18.21 -0.43
N ASN A 172 -6.19 17.46 -1.49
CA ASN A 172 -5.16 16.69 -2.19
C ASN A 172 -4.04 17.60 -2.72
N ARG A 173 -4.39 18.76 -3.31
CA ARG A 173 -3.40 19.76 -3.74
C ARG A 173 -2.58 20.32 -2.58
N ARG A 174 -3.19 20.56 -1.41
CA ARG A 174 -2.47 20.98 -0.19
C ARG A 174 -1.48 19.91 0.25
N LEU A 175 -1.94 18.67 0.37
CA LEU A 175 -1.11 17.53 0.80
C LEU A 175 0.04 17.26 -0.19
N GLN A 176 -0.19 17.40 -1.50
CA GLN A 176 0.88 17.29 -2.49
C GLN A 176 2.00 18.31 -2.25
N LYS A 177 1.67 19.57 -1.91
CA LYS A 177 2.67 20.58 -1.56
C LYS A 177 3.44 20.21 -0.29
N GLU A 178 2.75 19.72 0.74
CA GLU A 178 3.39 19.27 1.98
C GLU A 178 4.32 18.08 1.75
N VAL A 179 3.90 17.09 0.96
CA VAL A 179 4.73 15.94 0.58
C VAL A 179 5.98 16.40 -0.17
N MET A 180 5.85 17.33 -1.10
CA MET A 180 7.02 17.89 -1.82
C MET A 180 7.97 18.63 -0.89
N ARG A 181 7.45 19.41 0.08
CA ARG A 181 8.27 20.06 1.12
C ARG A 181 9.04 19.04 1.94
N VAL A 182 8.36 18.02 2.48
CA VAL A 182 8.99 16.99 3.31
C VAL A 182 10.01 16.18 2.52
N ARG A 183 9.76 15.89 1.24
CA ARG A 183 10.76 15.25 0.37
C ARG A 183 12.03 16.09 0.26
N GLY A 184 11.92 17.40 0.06
CA GLY A 184 13.07 18.30 0.05
C GLY A 184 13.85 18.31 1.37
N GLU A 185 13.15 18.27 2.51
CA GLU A 185 13.79 18.18 3.84
C GLU A 185 14.54 16.85 4.04
N VAL A 186 13.97 15.75 3.55
CA VAL A 186 14.62 14.42 3.58
C VAL A 186 15.86 14.41 2.69
N GLU A 187 15.79 14.97 1.49
CA GLU A 187 16.94 15.08 0.58
C GLU A 187 18.06 15.93 1.19
N GLU A 188 17.74 17.05 1.84
CA GLU A 188 18.73 17.88 2.52
C GLU A 188 19.41 17.14 3.69
N LEU A 189 18.62 16.41 4.50
CA LEU A 189 19.15 15.60 5.60
C LEU A 189 20.05 14.47 5.09
N GLN A 190 19.68 13.83 3.96
CA GLN A 190 20.50 12.82 3.32
C GLN A 190 21.85 13.39 2.87
N GLN A 191 21.85 14.54 2.18
CA GLN A 191 23.09 15.20 1.75
C GLN A 191 23.98 15.61 2.94
N ARG A 192 23.38 16.11 4.03
CA ARG A 192 24.12 16.43 5.27
C ARG A 192 24.73 15.19 5.90
N LEU A 193 24.00 14.08 5.94
CA LEU A 193 24.51 12.80 6.46
C LEU A 193 25.65 12.25 5.61
N GLU A 194 25.54 12.31 4.28
CA GLU A 194 26.60 11.91 3.35
C GLU A 194 27.85 12.76 3.52
N ALA A 195 27.72 14.08 3.67
CA ALA A 195 28.83 14.98 3.93
C ALA A 195 29.52 14.67 5.28
N GLN A 196 28.75 14.37 6.32
CA GLN A 196 29.28 13.95 7.63
C GLN A 196 29.97 12.58 7.55
N LEU A 197 29.42 11.64 6.79
CA LEU A 197 30.05 10.34 6.58
C LEU A 197 31.39 10.50 5.85
N ALA A 198 31.46 11.38 4.85
CA ALA A 198 32.70 11.69 4.15
C ALA A 198 33.76 12.31 5.07
N THR A 199 33.39 13.23 5.97
CA THR A 199 34.34 13.81 6.93
C THR A 199 34.84 12.78 7.94
N VAL A 200 33.97 11.88 8.43
CA VAL A 200 34.36 10.78 9.31
C VAL A 200 35.30 9.81 8.60
N GLN A 201 35.03 9.48 7.32
CA GLN A 201 35.92 8.63 6.53
C GLN A 201 37.28 9.29 6.26
N ASP A 202 37.31 10.60 6.00
CA ASP A 202 38.58 11.33 5.83
C ASP A 202 39.37 11.38 7.15
N ALA A 203 38.71 11.62 8.29
CA ALA A 203 39.34 11.55 9.60
C ALA A 203 39.92 10.16 9.90
N ARG A 204 39.17 9.10 9.54
CA ARG A 204 39.63 7.71 9.65
C ARG A 204 40.88 7.44 8.80
N ARG A 205 40.97 7.99 7.59
CA ARG A 205 42.16 7.87 6.71
C ARG A 205 43.37 8.64 7.25
N ARG A 206 43.15 9.82 7.84
CA ARG A 206 44.24 10.67 8.38
C ARG A 206 44.81 10.16 9.69
N ILE A 207 44.04 9.40 10.46
CA ILE A 207 44.44 8.91 11.78
C ILE A 207 44.42 7.38 11.77
N PRO A 208 45.52 6.72 11.34
CA PRO A 208 45.63 5.25 11.39
C PRO A 208 45.39 4.68 12.79
N LEU A 209 45.65 5.49 13.83
CA LEU A 209 45.37 5.14 15.23
C LEU A 209 43.88 4.90 15.49
N LEU A 210 42.95 5.46 14.69
CA LEU A 210 41.51 5.19 14.85
C LEU A 210 41.17 3.73 14.52
N ASP A 211 41.85 3.12 13.54
CA ASP A 211 41.69 1.69 13.27
C ASP A 211 42.41 0.84 14.32
N ALA A 212 43.56 1.29 14.83
CA ALA A 212 44.30 0.60 15.89
C ALA A 212 43.56 0.59 17.23
N ILE A 213 42.82 1.65 17.57
CA ILE A 213 42.03 1.76 18.81
C ILE A 213 40.61 1.19 18.61
N GLY A 214 40.17 1.06 17.36
CA GLY A 214 38.79 0.71 16.99
C GLY A 214 38.33 -0.68 17.44
N SER A 215 39.26 -1.59 17.76
CA SER A 215 38.92 -2.81 18.48
C SER A 215 40.03 -3.19 19.45
N PRO A 216 39.70 -3.89 20.56
CA PRO A 216 40.71 -4.35 21.48
C PRO A 216 41.77 -5.25 20.83
N GLU A 217 41.35 -6.05 19.85
CA GLU A 217 42.23 -6.91 19.07
C GLU A 217 43.20 -6.12 18.19
N ALA A 218 42.74 -5.01 17.59
CA ALA A 218 43.59 -4.16 16.77
C ALA A 218 44.70 -3.52 17.62
N LEU A 219 44.36 -3.06 18.83
CA LEU A 219 45.33 -2.45 19.74
C LEU A 219 46.32 -3.47 20.28
N ALA A 220 45.86 -4.70 20.57
CA ALA A 220 46.74 -5.81 20.94
C ALA A 220 47.73 -6.15 19.81
N LYS A 221 47.27 -6.16 18.55
CA LYS A 221 48.12 -6.38 17.38
C LYS A 221 49.16 -5.27 17.20
N THR A 222 48.81 -3.99 17.44
CA THR A 222 49.79 -2.90 17.37
C THR A 222 50.84 -3.00 18.46
N PHE A 223 50.46 -3.30 19.70
CA PHE A 223 51.44 -3.55 20.76
C PHE A 223 52.38 -4.72 20.43
N ALA A 224 51.86 -5.81 19.86
CA ALA A 224 52.68 -6.93 19.43
C ALA A 224 53.64 -6.56 18.29
N ALA A 225 53.20 -5.75 17.32
CA ALA A 225 54.02 -5.27 16.22
C ALA A 225 55.11 -4.30 16.70
N ASP A 226 54.80 -3.41 17.65
CA ASP A 226 55.76 -2.47 18.24
C ASP A 226 56.85 -3.21 19.00
N VAL A 227 56.48 -4.20 19.84
CA VAL A 227 57.46 -5.04 20.55
C VAL A 227 58.35 -5.79 19.56
N LYS A 228 57.78 -6.38 18.50
CA LYS A 228 58.55 -7.07 17.46
C LYS A 228 59.52 -6.13 16.73
N THR A 229 59.11 -4.89 16.47
CA THR A 229 59.94 -3.88 15.81
C THR A 229 61.08 -3.42 16.71
N LEU A 230 60.83 -3.28 18.01
CA LEU A 230 61.87 -2.96 18.98
C LEU A 230 62.83 -4.14 19.18
N ASP A 231 62.34 -5.39 19.14
CA ASP A 231 63.18 -6.59 19.18
C ASP A 231 64.14 -6.64 17.98
N THR A 232 63.65 -6.38 16.76
CA THR A 232 64.52 -6.36 15.56
C THR A 232 65.51 -5.20 15.58
N GLN A 233 65.14 -4.04 16.14
CA GLN A 233 66.07 -2.93 16.36
C GLN A 233 67.16 -3.30 17.36
N CYS A 234 66.80 -3.91 18.49
CA CYS A 234 67.76 -4.39 19.49
C CYS A 234 68.70 -5.45 18.90
N GLU A 235 68.19 -6.41 18.12
CA GLU A 235 69.01 -7.42 17.45
C GLU A 235 69.97 -6.80 16.42
N LYS A 236 69.53 -5.78 15.69
CA LYS A 236 70.40 -5.06 14.75
C LYS A 236 71.54 -4.37 15.49
N ILE A 237 71.24 -3.60 16.53
CA ILE A 237 72.27 -2.93 17.34
C ILE A 237 73.20 -3.95 18.00
N ALA A 238 72.68 -5.10 18.46
CA ALA A 238 73.50 -6.17 19.03
C ALA A 238 74.44 -6.80 17.99
N LYS A 239 74.00 -6.95 16.74
CA LYS A 239 74.87 -7.40 15.63
C LYS A 239 75.93 -6.36 15.31
N ASP A 240 75.56 -5.08 15.29
CA ASP A 240 76.50 -3.98 15.06
C ASP A 240 77.54 -3.93 16.19
N LEU A 241 77.14 -4.14 17.45
CA LEU A 241 78.04 -4.25 18.62
C LEU A 241 79.06 -5.38 18.49
N LEU A 242 78.66 -6.55 17.96
CA LEU A 242 79.55 -7.69 17.76
C LEU A 242 80.53 -7.47 16.60
N ALA A 243 80.22 -6.57 15.67
CA ALA A 243 81.08 -6.24 14.53
C ALA A 243 82.15 -5.21 14.86
N VAL A 244 81.99 -4.44 15.95
CA VAL A 244 82.98 -3.44 16.38
C VAL A 244 84.10 -4.12 17.17
N ASP A 245 85.34 -3.97 16.69
CA ASP A 245 86.52 -4.34 17.46
C ASP A 245 86.75 -3.29 18.56
N TYR A 246 86.47 -3.68 19.81
CA TYR A 246 86.60 -2.82 20.99
C TYR A 246 87.98 -2.17 21.12
N SER A 247 89.03 -2.83 20.63
CA SER A 247 90.40 -2.31 20.69
C SER A 247 90.65 -1.14 19.73
N SER A 248 89.85 -1.04 18.66
CA SER A 248 89.98 -0.05 17.59
C SER A 248 89.07 1.16 17.82
N ASP A 249 87.79 0.92 18.14
CA ASP A 249 86.75 1.95 18.16
C ASP A 249 85.92 1.91 19.45
N LYS A 250 86.57 2.19 20.58
CA LYS A 250 85.93 2.24 21.90
C LYS A 250 84.72 3.19 21.96
N ARG A 251 84.77 4.33 21.27
CA ARG A 251 83.67 5.33 21.28
C ARG A 251 82.42 4.81 20.59
N ASP A 252 82.58 4.13 19.45
CA ASP A 252 81.45 3.59 18.70
C ASP A 252 80.82 2.43 19.48
N PHE A 253 81.65 1.60 20.10
CA PHE A 253 81.18 0.56 21.02
C PHE A 253 80.36 1.12 22.20
N ASP A 254 80.89 2.13 22.91
CA ASP A 254 80.19 2.75 24.04
C ASP A 254 78.87 3.40 23.58
N THR A 255 78.84 3.99 22.38
CA THR A 255 77.63 4.61 21.79
C THR A 255 76.57 3.56 21.47
N LEU A 256 76.94 2.47 20.79
CA LEU A 256 76.03 1.38 20.45
C LEU A 256 75.52 0.65 21.70
N ILE A 257 76.33 0.53 22.76
CA ILE A 257 75.88 -0.04 24.04
C ILE A 257 74.79 0.83 24.67
N GLU A 258 74.97 2.14 24.69
CA GLU A 258 73.95 3.04 25.25
C GLU A 258 72.68 3.06 24.39
N GLU A 259 72.81 3.01 23.07
CA GLU A 259 71.67 2.87 22.16
C GLU A 259 70.93 1.54 22.41
N TYR A 260 71.66 0.43 22.54
CA TYR A 260 71.08 -0.87 22.89
C TYR A 260 70.34 -0.82 24.23
N LYS A 261 70.93 -0.22 25.27
CA LYS A 261 70.27 -0.07 26.58
C LYS A 261 69.01 0.77 26.50
N GLN A 262 69.00 1.86 25.73
CA GLN A 262 67.81 2.69 25.52
C GLN A 262 66.72 1.89 24.81
N LYS A 263 67.05 1.22 23.70
CA LYS A 263 66.10 0.40 22.94
C LYS A 263 65.57 -0.79 23.74
N ALA A 264 66.41 -1.44 24.54
CA ALA A 264 66.00 -2.52 25.43
C ALA A 264 65.03 -2.02 26.52
N LYS A 265 65.23 -0.81 27.06
CA LYS A 265 64.28 -0.17 27.99
C LYS A 265 62.95 0.15 27.32
N GLU A 266 62.97 0.73 26.12
CA GLU A 266 61.75 1.02 25.34
C GLU A 266 60.96 -0.27 25.06
N ARG A 267 61.67 -1.32 24.60
CA ARG A 267 61.12 -2.66 24.37
C ARG A 267 60.46 -3.22 25.61
N HIS A 268 61.14 -3.13 26.75
CA HIS A 268 60.61 -3.63 28.02
C HIS A 268 59.34 -2.87 28.45
N ILE A 269 59.33 -1.54 28.34
CA ILE A 269 58.16 -0.72 28.65
C ILE A 269 56.98 -1.07 27.74
N MET A 270 57.20 -1.23 26.42
CA MET A 270 56.14 -1.63 25.50
C MET A 270 55.64 -3.06 25.75
N ASP A 271 56.52 -3.98 26.11
CA ASP A 271 56.10 -5.34 26.47
C ASP A 271 55.29 -5.35 27.79
N LEU A 272 55.65 -4.52 28.77
CA LEU A 272 54.84 -4.34 29.98
C LEU A 272 53.45 -3.77 29.65
N LYS A 273 53.37 -2.77 28.78
CA LYS A 273 52.08 -2.21 28.31
C LYS A 273 51.25 -3.28 27.60
N ARG A 274 51.87 -4.07 26.71
CA ARG A 274 51.23 -5.19 26.02
C ARG A 274 50.65 -6.22 27.00
N ARG A 275 51.44 -6.62 28.01
CA ARG A 275 51.00 -7.60 29.02
C ARG A 275 49.90 -7.04 29.91
N ALA A 276 50.03 -5.80 30.38
CA ALA A 276 49.00 -5.13 31.16
C ALA A 276 47.70 -5.00 30.37
N TYR A 277 47.80 -4.68 29.07
CA TYR A 277 46.66 -4.60 28.18
C TYR A 277 45.97 -5.96 27.99
N HIS A 278 46.73 -7.02 27.70
CA HIS A 278 46.17 -8.38 27.63
C HIS A 278 45.56 -8.84 28.95
N ALA A 279 46.15 -8.48 30.09
CA ALA A 279 45.59 -8.78 31.40
C ALA A 279 44.30 -8.01 31.67
N SER A 280 44.11 -6.82 31.08
CA SER A 280 42.86 -6.05 31.20
C SER A 280 41.72 -6.54 30.31
N LEU A 281 42.01 -7.41 29.33
CA LEU A 281 41.02 -8.01 28.43
C LEU A 281 40.55 -9.40 28.89
N ALA A 282 41.21 -9.98 29.89
CA ALA A 282 40.85 -11.25 30.53
C ALA A 282 39.96 -10.99 31.75
#